data_AF-A0A829PYH9-F1
#
_entry.id   AF-A0A829PYH9-F1
#
_cell.length_a   1.000
_cell.length_b   1.000
_cell.length_c   1.000
_cell.angle_alpha   90.00
_cell.angle_beta   90.00
_cell.angle_gamma   90.00
#
_symmetry.space_group_name_H-M   'P 1'
#
loop_
_entity.id
_entity.type
_entity.pdbx_description
1 polymer ?
#
loop_
_entity_poly.entity_id
_entity_poly.type
_entity_poly.pdbx_seq_one_letter_code
_entity_poly.pdbx_strand_id
1 'polypeptide(L)' 'MTLNRQRTALSGPRVGVSVAADRPWRFWLPGYPEVSAYRRSPRAPQPDTGLYA' A
#
# COMPACT_ATOMS: atom_id res chain seq x y z
N MET A 1 -26.42 -15.96 -13.41
CA MET A 1 -25.53 -15.30 -12.44
C MET A 1 -24.18 -15.06 -13.11
N THR A 2 -23.75 -13.81 -13.26
CA THR A 2 -22.35 -13.51 -13.62
C THR A 2 -21.55 -13.35 -12.35
N LEU A 3 -20.53 -14.18 -12.16
CA LEU A 3 -19.61 -14.10 -11.02
C LEU A 3 -18.38 -13.26 -11.40
N ASN A 4 -17.89 -12.44 -10.47
CA ASN A 4 -16.54 -11.89 -10.42
C ASN A 4 -16.07 -11.10 -11.66
N ARG A 5 -16.48 -9.83 -11.77
CA ARG A 5 -15.83 -8.89 -12.69
C ARG A 5 -14.40 -8.63 -12.20
N GLN A 6 -13.41 -8.94 -13.04
CA GLN A 6 -12.01 -8.59 -12.78
C GLN A 6 -11.83 -7.08 -12.67
N ARG A 7 -10.98 -6.64 -11.72
CA ARG A 7 -10.65 -5.22 -11.47
C ARG A 7 -9.14 -5.04 -11.44
N THR A 8 -8.67 -3.90 -11.92
CA THR A 8 -7.25 -3.51 -11.82
C THR A 8 -6.93 -3.09 -10.39
N ALA A 9 -5.91 -3.70 -9.80
CA ALA A 9 -5.40 -3.33 -8.48
C ALA A 9 -4.11 -2.49 -8.62
N LEU A 10 -3.89 -1.60 -7.65
CA LEU A 10 -2.60 -0.97 -7.43
C LEU A 10 -1.85 -1.69 -6.30
N SER A 11 -0.52 -1.57 -6.30
CA SER A 11 0.35 -2.08 -5.24
C SER A 11 1.14 -0.95 -4.59
N GLY A 12 1.62 -1.18 -3.36
CA GLY A 12 2.35 -0.16 -2.62
C GLY A 12 2.63 -0.51 -1.15
N PRO A 13 3.18 0.44 -0.38
CA PRO A 13 3.64 0.21 0.98
C PRO A 13 2.49 -0.16 1.93
N ARG A 14 2.84 -0.86 2.99
CA ARG A 14 1.88 -1.30 4.00
C ARG A 14 1.46 -0.16 4.93
N VAL A 15 0.21 -0.20 5.36
CA VAL A 15 -0.37 0.79 6.29
C VAL A 15 -0.08 0.38 7.73
N GLY A 16 0.29 1.36 8.57
CA GLY A 16 0.33 1.19 10.03
C GLY A 16 1.39 0.23 10.58
N VAL A 17 2.39 -0.15 9.79
CA VAL A 17 3.39 -1.15 10.20
C VAL A 17 4.75 -0.50 10.35
N SER A 18 5.53 -0.96 11.33
CA SER A 18 6.86 -0.41 11.62
C SER A 18 7.99 -1.18 10.93
N VAL A 19 7.78 -2.45 10.59
CA VAL A 19 8.77 -3.32 9.95
C VAL A 19 8.41 -3.51 8.49
N ALA A 20 9.41 -3.44 7.61
CA ALA A 20 9.25 -3.62 6.17
C ALA A 20 8.14 -2.73 5.57
N ALA A 21 8.00 -1.51 6.10
CA ALA A 21 6.90 -0.60 5.79
C ALA A 21 6.85 -0.22 4.31
N ASP A 22 8.01 -0.15 3.67
CA ASP A 22 8.18 0.31 2.29
C ASP A 22 8.04 -0.86 1.28
N ARG A 23 7.95 -2.12 1.75
CA ARG A 23 7.74 -3.26 0.85
C ARG A 23 6.34 -3.18 0.20
N PRO A 24 6.22 -3.34 -1.13
CA PRO A 24 4.97 -3.15 -1.86
C PRO A 24 4.01 -4.35 -1.74
N TRP A 25 3.73 -4.79 -0.52
CA TRP A 25 2.89 -5.96 -0.23
C TRP A 25 1.43 -5.62 0.04
N ARG A 26 1.05 -4.35 -0.10
CA ARG A 26 -0.35 -3.93 -0.03
C ARG A 26 -0.90 -3.85 -1.45
N PHE A 27 -2.08 -4.42 -1.65
CA PHE A 27 -2.85 -4.32 -2.89
C PHE A 27 -4.20 -3.68 -2.61
N TRP A 28 -4.70 -2.80 -3.48
CA TRP A 28 -6.02 -2.16 -3.32
C TRP A 28 -6.63 -1.73 -4.64
N LEU A 29 -7.93 -1.40 -4.61
CA LEU A 29 -8.67 -0.87 -5.76
C LEU A 29 -8.62 0.68 -5.75
N PRO A 30 -8.09 1.33 -6.80
CA PRO A 30 -8.02 2.79 -6.87
C PRO A 30 -9.40 3.42 -7.08
N GLY A 31 -9.67 4.55 -6.41
CA GLY A 31 -10.91 5.33 -6.59
C GLY A 31 -12.12 4.85 -5.80
N TYR A 32 -11.94 3.84 -4.94
CA TYR A 32 -13.02 3.24 -4.16
C TYR A 32 -13.02 3.77 -2.71
N PRO A 33 -14.12 4.36 -2.22
CA PRO A 33 -14.19 4.97 -0.88
C PRO A 33 -14.10 3.94 0.25
N GLU A 34 -14.41 2.66 -0.01
CA GLU A 34 -14.23 1.57 0.95
C GLU A 34 -12.75 1.28 1.26
N VAL A 35 -11.82 1.72 0.39
CA VAL A 35 -10.38 1.58 0.62
C VAL A 35 -9.92 2.68 1.56
N SER A 36 -9.55 2.30 2.78
CA SER A 36 -8.98 3.25 3.74
C SER A 36 -7.72 3.93 3.20
N ALA A 37 -7.57 5.21 3.54
CA ALA A 37 -6.42 6.02 3.16
C ALA A 37 -5.10 5.41 3.66
N TYR A 38 -4.01 5.64 2.92
CA TYR A 38 -2.69 5.21 3.34
C TYR A 38 -2.22 6.03 4.55
N ARG A 39 -1.74 5.35 5.59
CA ARG A 39 -1.15 5.98 6.78
C ARG A 39 0.10 5.22 7.22
N ARG A 40 1.26 5.87 7.13
CA ARG A 40 2.53 5.29 7.58
C ARG A 40 2.57 5.20 9.10
N SER A 41 3.20 4.15 9.65
CA SER A 41 3.48 4.10 11.08
C SER A 41 4.49 5.18 11.45
N PRO A 42 4.27 5.97 12.51
CA PRO A 42 5.29 6.91 13.00
C PRO A 42 6.54 6.20 13.54
N ARG A 43 6.46 4.89 13.81
CA ARG A 43 7.60 4.07 14.25
C ARG A 43 8.34 3.40 13.08
N ALA A 44 7.89 3.56 11.84
CA ALA A 44 8.59 3.00 10.69
C ALA A 44 9.89 3.82 10.44
N PRO A 45 11.04 3.16 10.20
CA PRO A 45 12.28 3.85 9.86
C PRO A 45 12.07 4.72 8.61
N GLN A 46 12.78 5.83 8.46
CA GLN A 46 12.62 6.68 7.29
C GLN A 46 12.97 5.90 6.02
N PRO A 47 12.20 6.02 4.92
CA PRO A 47 12.59 5.36 3.68
C PRO A 47 13.95 5.88 3.25
N ASP A 48 14.86 4.98 2.88
CA ASP A 48 16.15 5.37 2.34
C ASP A 48 15.88 6.15 1.04
N THR A 49 16.13 7.46 1.09
CA THR A 49 16.00 8.38 -0.05
C THR A 49 17.40 8.80 -0.48
N GLY A 50 18.36 7.88 -0.49
CA GLY A 50 19.68 8.13 -1.06
C GLY A 50 19.59 8.14 -2.57
N LEU A 51 20.30 9.07 -3.24
CA LEU A 51 20.47 9.12 -4.70
C LEU A 51 21.17 7.85 -5.28
N TYR A 52 21.38 6.82 -4.46
CA TYR A 52 22.04 5.56 -4.76
C TYR A 52 21.27 4.31 -4.31
N ALA A 53 20.04 4.46 -3.78
CA ALA A 53 19.20 3.34 -3.34
C ALA A 53 18.62 2.55 -4.53
#